data_AF-A0A7C2JV44-F1
#
_entry.id   AF-A0A7C2JV44-F1
#
_cell.length_a   1.000
_cell.length_b   1.000
_cell.length_c   1.000
_cell.angle_alpha   90.00
_cell.angle_beta   90.00
_cell.angle_gamma   90.00
#
_symmetry.space_group_name_H-M   'P 1'
#
loop_
_entity.id
_entity.type
_entity.pdbx_description
1 polymer ?
#
loop_
_entity_poly.entity_id
_entity_poly.type
_entity_poly.pdbx_seq_one_letter_code
_entity_poly.pdbx_strand_id
1 'polypeptide(L)'
;MHRGSLIAAFFLGGLPAAGAAARDFDCTGNLARIELPGNLNVAGRCKLAGTEVKGNITLFAGGSLVAQDAHVAGNIEGHRADFVDLDETVVTGNVRLEELVGDSSKIQRSRIRGNATLTNNRSRFEIVNNDVDGNLRATRNTGGITISGNSIGGKLECTGNQPPPVGLGNRVERGDAKGQCRNLQPEETDAPASEPPPPESPPESPPESPPESPPCAPPSAASPPPRPPPSSSQPPASPPASPPAAPPPSSPPAAPPPSASPPPASPPPASPPTAAPPSTSSPPATPPAPDSPPPAPAPDPVDPAVDDGGAGAFGWTVALLLPLLARRRFLGQRSRSRRQDRRPA
;
A
#
# COMPACT_ATOMS: atom_id res chain seq x y z
N MET A 1 77.56 -0.75 17.76
CA MET A 1 77.06 0.58 17.29
C MET A 1 75.87 0.36 16.37
N HIS A 2 75.02 1.37 16.19
CA HIS A 2 73.65 1.26 15.65
C HIS A 2 73.50 0.47 14.34
N ARG A 3 72.50 -0.42 14.29
CA ARG A 3 71.82 -0.83 13.04
C ARG A 3 70.53 -0.01 12.95
N GLY A 4 70.39 0.78 11.89
CA GLY A 4 69.23 1.66 11.69
C GLY A 4 67.96 0.89 11.33
N SER A 5 66.82 1.33 11.85
CA SER A 5 65.49 0.82 11.49
C SER A 5 64.93 1.60 10.30
N LEU A 6 64.27 0.90 9.37
CA LEU A 6 63.53 1.49 8.25
C LEU A 6 62.11 0.91 8.24
N ILE A 7 61.18 1.63 8.88
CA ILE A 7 59.76 1.28 8.91
C ILE A 7 59.10 1.93 7.70
N ALA A 8 58.69 1.13 6.72
CA ALA A 8 57.94 1.60 5.56
C ALA A 8 56.46 1.82 5.94
N ALA A 9 56.06 3.08 6.10
CA ALA A 9 54.67 3.44 6.39
C ALA A 9 53.79 3.31 5.13
N PHE A 10 53.03 2.22 5.02
CA PHE A 10 52.04 2.03 3.97
C PHE A 10 50.81 2.91 4.24
N PHE A 11 50.68 4.04 3.53
CA PHE A 11 49.49 4.87 3.57
C PHE A 11 48.32 4.16 2.87
N LEU A 12 47.37 3.65 3.66
CA LEU A 12 46.14 3.05 3.14
C LEU A 12 45.19 4.18 2.69
N GLY A 13 45.29 4.57 1.43
CA GLY A 13 44.41 5.56 0.82
C GLY A 13 42.98 5.04 0.68
N GLY A 14 42.12 5.38 1.65
CA GLY A 14 40.69 5.04 1.59
C GLY A 14 40.00 5.80 0.45
N LEU A 15 39.49 5.08 -0.55
CA LEU A 15 38.62 5.68 -1.56
C LEU A 15 37.33 6.14 -0.87
N PRO A 16 36.86 7.38 -1.09
CA PRO A 16 35.54 7.78 -0.63
C PRO A 16 34.50 6.95 -1.40
N ALA A 17 33.71 6.16 -0.67
CA ALA A 17 32.55 5.49 -1.24
C ALA A 17 31.54 6.57 -1.67
N ALA A 18 31.52 6.87 -2.97
CA ALA A 18 30.56 7.79 -3.57
C ALA A 18 29.17 7.16 -3.47
N GLY A 19 28.46 7.47 -2.38
CA GLY A 19 27.08 7.05 -2.18
C GLY A 19 26.25 7.50 -3.36
N ALA A 20 25.72 6.54 -4.12
CA ALA A 20 24.89 6.82 -5.28
C ALA A 20 23.59 7.47 -4.81
N ALA A 21 23.54 8.80 -4.83
CA ALA A 21 22.33 9.56 -4.55
C ALA A 21 21.25 9.09 -5.54
N ALA A 22 20.24 8.40 -5.01
CA ALA A 22 19.09 7.94 -5.77
C ALA A 22 18.46 9.15 -6.46
N ARG A 23 18.47 9.14 -7.81
CA ARG A 23 17.88 10.21 -8.61
C ARG A 23 16.39 10.00 -8.71
N ASP A 24 15.64 11.09 -8.68
CA ASP A 24 14.22 11.07 -8.99
C ASP A 24 14.03 11.01 -10.52
N PHE A 25 12.97 10.33 -10.94
CA PHE A 25 12.59 10.13 -12.33
C PHE A 25 11.20 10.69 -12.58
N ASP A 26 10.98 11.37 -13.71
CA ASP A 26 9.65 11.80 -14.13
C ASP A 26 9.06 10.80 -15.13
N CYS A 27 7.86 10.30 -14.88
CA CYS A 27 7.23 9.32 -15.76
C CYS A 27 6.64 9.98 -17.02
N THR A 28 7.29 9.76 -18.15
CA THR A 28 6.95 10.34 -19.46
C THR A 28 6.06 9.45 -20.34
N GLY A 29 5.58 8.31 -19.83
CA GLY A 29 4.68 7.41 -20.55
C GLY A 29 4.75 5.97 -20.06
N ASN A 30 5.07 5.05 -20.97
CA ASN A 30 5.13 3.61 -20.70
C ASN A 30 6.55 3.18 -20.31
N LEU A 31 6.71 2.62 -19.11
CA LEU A 31 7.92 1.94 -18.66
C LEU A 31 7.68 0.42 -18.65
N ALA A 32 8.62 -0.33 -19.22
CA ALA A 32 8.58 -1.79 -19.29
C ALA A 32 9.31 -2.41 -18.06
N ARG A 33 9.78 -3.66 -18.19
CA ARG A 33 10.63 -4.33 -17.20
C ARG A 33 12.02 -3.69 -17.15
N ILE A 34 12.10 -2.55 -16.47
CA ILE A 34 13.31 -1.78 -16.15
C ILE A 34 13.39 -1.55 -14.64
N GLU A 35 14.58 -1.24 -14.15
CA GLU A 35 14.80 -0.82 -12.76
C GLU A 35 14.99 0.71 -12.69
N LEU A 36 14.25 1.36 -11.79
CA LEU A 36 14.45 2.75 -11.39
C LEU A 36 15.07 2.80 -9.98
N PRO A 37 16.35 3.21 -9.82
CA PRO A 37 17.05 3.22 -8.54
C PRO A 37 16.64 4.34 -7.56
N GLY A 38 15.53 5.04 -7.81
CA GLY A 38 15.06 6.17 -6.99
C GLY A 38 13.55 6.38 -7.10
N ASN A 39 13.06 7.57 -6.74
CA ASN A 39 11.62 7.86 -6.74
C ASN A 39 11.09 8.11 -8.16
N LEU A 40 9.78 7.92 -8.35
CA LEU A 40 9.07 8.17 -9.61
C LEU A 40 7.96 9.21 -9.44
N ASN A 41 8.09 10.35 -10.10
CA ASN A 41 7.08 11.40 -10.18
C ASN A 41 6.09 11.10 -11.32
N VAL A 42 4.80 11.24 -11.04
CA VAL A 42 3.71 11.02 -12.01
C VAL A 42 2.84 12.28 -12.08
N ALA A 43 3.16 13.15 -13.04
CA ALA A 43 2.42 14.39 -13.33
C ALA A 43 1.51 14.29 -14.58
N GLY A 44 1.48 13.12 -15.21
CA GLY A 44 0.65 12.80 -16.37
C GLY A 44 0.34 11.31 -16.40
N ARG A 45 0.07 10.74 -17.59
CA ARG A 45 -0.18 9.30 -17.73
C ARG A 45 1.10 8.49 -17.65
N CYS A 46 1.19 7.61 -16.67
CA CYS A 46 2.28 6.67 -16.44
C CYS A 46 1.77 5.23 -16.52
N LYS A 47 2.45 4.37 -17.27
CA LYS A 47 2.24 2.91 -17.20
C LYS A 47 3.52 2.21 -16.77
N LEU A 48 3.43 1.34 -15.77
CA LEU A 48 4.46 0.40 -15.35
C LEU A 48 4.04 -1.01 -15.76
N ALA A 49 4.94 -1.75 -16.41
CA ALA A 49 4.68 -3.11 -16.90
C ALA A 49 5.91 -4.00 -16.64
N GLY A 50 5.91 -4.70 -15.50
CA GLY A 50 7.08 -5.44 -15.02
C GLY A 50 8.16 -4.56 -14.36
N THR A 51 7.89 -3.27 -14.15
CA THR A 51 8.87 -2.26 -13.70
C THR A 51 9.17 -2.40 -12.20
N GLU A 52 10.45 -2.26 -11.83
CA GLU A 52 10.86 -2.13 -10.43
C GLU A 52 11.26 -0.69 -10.10
N VAL A 53 10.73 -0.15 -9.00
CA VAL A 53 11.01 1.20 -8.46
C VAL A 53 11.56 1.05 -7.05
N LYS A 54 12.84 1.39 -6.85
CA LYS A 54 13.51 1.28 -5.54
C LYS A 54 13.15 2.42 -4.58
N GLY A 55 12.62 3.54 -5.09
CA GLY A 55 12.07 4.63 -4.30
C GLY A 55 10.55 4.56 -4.12
N ASN A 56 9.96 5.72 -3.81
CA ASN A 56 8.51 5.94 -3.75
C ASN A 56 7.95 6.30 -5.13
N ILE A 57 6.64 6.17 -5.31
CA ILE A 57 5.90 6.77 -6.44
C ILE A 57 5.03 7.92 -5.91
N THR A 58 5.16 9.10 -6.50
CA THR A 58 4.40 10.30 -6.13
C THR A 58 3.52 10.75 -7.30
N LEU A 59 2.21 10.64 -7.16
CA LEU A 59 1.24 11.17 -8.13
C LEU A 59 0.82 12.60 -7.78
N PHE A 60 1.05 13.50 -8.72
CA PHE A 60 0.66 14.91 -8.63
C PHE A 60 -0.75 15.13 -9.20
N ALA A 61 -1.25 16.35 -9.09
CA ALA A 61 -2.60 16.69 -9.53
C ALA A 61 -2.80 16.40 -11.03
N GLY A 62 -3.79 15.58 -11.37
CA GLY A 62 -4.05 15.14 -12.76
C GLY A 62 -3.11 14.06 -13.31
N GLY A 63 -2.16 13.55 -12.53
CA GLY A 63 -1.37 12.37 -12.91
C GLY A 63 -2.20 11.08 -12.81
N SER A 64 -1.95 10.11 -13.68
CA SER A 64 -2.63 8.80 -13.70
C SER A 64 -1.59 7.68 -13.73
N LEU A 65 -1.75 6.65 -12.90
CA LEU A 65 -0.87 5.47 -12.87
C LEU A 65 -1.63 4.19 -13.24
N VAL A 66 -1.08 3.40 -14.15
CA VAL A 66 -1.43 1.99 -14.36
C VAL A 66 -0.19 1.15 -14.06
N ALA A 67 -0.20 0.34 -13.00
CA ALA A 67 0.89 -0.55 -12.65
C ALA A 67 0.45 -2.02 -12.79
N GLN A 68 1.23 -2.79 -13.54
CA GLN A 68 0.99 -4.22 -13.81
C GLN A 68 2.30 -5.00 -13.64
N ASP A 69 2.29 -6.08 -12.85
CA ASP A 69 3.50 -6.87 -12.51
C ASP A 69 4.64 -5.98 -11.93
N ALA A 70 4.26 -4.89 -11.25
CA ALA A 70 5.19 -3.86 -10.82
C ALA A 70 5.67 -4.09 -9.38
N HIS A 71 6.92 -3.71 -9.10
CA HIS A 71 7.54 -3.82 -7.78
C HIS A 71 7.93 -2.43 -7.28
N VAL A 72 7.42 -2.01 -6.12
CA VAL A 72 7.71 -0.72 -5.49
C VAL A 72 8.27 -0.95 -4.10
N ALA A 73 9.52 -0.56 -3.86
CA ALA A 73 10.16 -0.72 -2.57
C ALA A 73 9.75 0.37 -1.56
N GLY A 74 9.44 1.58 -2.04
CA GLY A 74 8.86 2.66 -1.24
C GLY A 74 7.34 2.64 -1.14
N ASN A 75 6.77 3.81 -0.85
CA ASN A 75 5.34 4.06 -0.79
C ASN A 75 4.77 4.43 -2.18
N ILE A 76 3.46 4.34 -2.35
CA ILE A 76 2.73 5.02 -3.43
C ILE A 76 1.84 6.09 -2.80
N GLU A 77 2.10 7.35 -3.11
CA GLU A 77 1.37 8.50 -2.56
C GLU A 77 0.78 9.33 -3.69
N GLY A 78 -0.51 9.65 -3.63
CA GLY A 78 -1.19 10.42 -4.69
C GLY A 78 -2.12 11.48 -4.12
N HIS A 79 -1.99 12.72 -4.60
CA HIS A 79 -2.73 13.87 -4.08
C HIS A 79 -3.42 14.66 -5.21
N ARG A 80 -4.75 14.63 -5.28
CA ARG A 80 -5.57 15.14 -6.41
C ARG A 80 -5.20 14.53 -7.76
N ALA A 81 -4.61 13.34 -7.74
CA ALA A 81 -4.34 12.55 -8.93
C ALA A 81 -5.65 12.20 -9.66
N ASP A 82 -5.54 11.85 -10.94
CA ASP A 82 -6.66 11.45 -11.79
C ASP A 82 -7.16 10.07 -11.33
N PHE A 83 -6.35 9.03 -11.54
CA PHE A 83 -6.61 7.67 -11.03
C PHE A 83 -5.34 6.87 -10.73
N VAL A 84 -5.51 5.80 -9.96
CA VAL A 84 -4.49 4.77 -9.71
C VAL A 84 -5.10 3.39 -9.94
N ASP A 85 -4.55 2.66 -10.92
CA ASP A 85 -4.81 1.25 -11.15
C ASP A 85 -3.55 0.43 -10.81
N LEU A 86 -3.64 -0.46 -9.81
CA LEU A 86 -2.61 -1.43 -9.44
C LEU A 86 -3.15 -2.84 -9.66
N ASP A 87 -2.42 -3.65 -10.43
CA ASP A 87 -2.73 -5.05 -10.70
C ASP A 87 -1.46 -5.91 -10.58
N GLU A 88 -1.55 -7.07 -9.92
CA GLU A 88 -0.41 -7.97 -9.66
C GLU A 88 0.85 -7.24 -9.13
N THR A 89 0.65 -6.18 -8.34
CA THR A 89 1.71 -5.23 -7.97
C THR A 89 2.12 -5.43 -6.51
N VAL A 90 3.42 -5.33 -6.22
CA VAL A 90 3.98 -5.45 -4.87
C VAL A 90 4.45 -4.07 -4.38
N VAL A 91 3.81 -3.54 -3.34
CA VAL A 91 4.21 -2.32 -2.65
C VAL A 91 4.76 -2.69 -1.27
N THR A 92 6.03 -2.36 -1.01
CA THR A 92 6.69 -2.66 0.27
C THR A 92 6.44 -1.56 1.31
N GLY A 93 6.20 -0.32 0.87
CA GLY A 93 5.67 0.75 1.72
C GLY A 93 4.14 0.75 1.82
N ASN A 94 3.60 1.94 2.11
CA ASN A 94 2.17 2.22 2.22
C ASN A 94 1.60 2.67 0.87
N VAL A 95 0.28 2.60 0.73
CA VAL A 95 -0.48 3.27 -0.33
C VAL A 95 -1.37 4.35 0.29
N ARG A 96 -1.17 5.62 -0.07
CA ARG A 96 -1.97 6.77 0.43
C ARG A 96 -2.53 7.58 -0.74
N LEU A 97 -3.84 7.52 -0.93
CA LEU A 97 -4.54 8.19 -2.03
C LEU A 97 -5.51 9.21 -1.46
N GLU A 98 -5.28 10.49 -1.78
CA GLU A 98 -5.99 11.61 -1.20
C GLU A 98 -6.54 12.57 -2.28
N GLU A 99 -7.82 12.94 -2.13
CA GLU A 99 -8.53 13.86 -3.03
C GLU A 99 -8.57 13.45 -4.53
N LEU A 100 -8.35 12.19 -4.90
CA LEU A 100 -8.36 11.71 -6.29
C LEU A 100 -9.67 12.06 -7.01
N VAL A 101 -9.56 12.47 -8.28
CA VAL A 101 -10.61 13.24 -8.99
C VAL A 101 -11.23 12.56 -10.21
N GLY A 102 -10.58 11.57 -10.82
CA GLY A 102 -11.05 10.85 -12.01
C GLY A 102 -12.09 9.78 -11.70
N ASP A 103 -12.68 9.16 -12.73
CA ASP A 103 -13.92 8.36 -12.59
C ASP A 103 -13.76 7.06 -11.77
N SER A 104 -12.59 6.43 -11.81
CA SER A 104 -12.38 5.06 -11.31
C SER A 104 -10.91 4.85 -10.92
N SER A 105 -10.65 4.18 -9.81
CA SER A 105 -9.32 3.71 -9.41
C SER A 105 -9.41 2.29 -8.83
N LYS A 106 -8.50 1.39 -9.21
CA LYS A 106 -8.52 -0.02 -8.80
C LYS A 106 -7.24 -0.47 -8.13
N ILE A 107 -7.34 -1.20 -7.03
CA ILE A 107 -6.22 -1.95 -6.45
C ILE A 107 -6.68 -3.40 -6.38
N GLN A 108 -6.09 -4.26 -7.20
CA GLN A 108 -6.47 -5.66 -7.28
C GLN A 108 -5.28 -6.60 -7.34
N ARG A 109 -5.46 -7.82 -6.80
CA ARG A 109 -4.48 -8.94 -6.89
C ARG A 109 -3.06 -8.57 -6.42
N SER A 110 -2.95 -7.53 -5.58
CA SER A 110 -1.70 -6.85 -5.23
C SER A 110 -1.33 -7.10 -3.77
N ARG A 111 -0.04 -6.98 -3.44
CA ARG A 111 0.48 -7.08 -2.07
C ARG A 111 0.92 -5.71 -1.56
N ILE A 112 0.41 -5.27 -0.43
CA ILE A 112 0.81 -4.01 0.23
C ILE A 112 1.32 -4.35 1.64
N ARG A 113 2.64 -4.27 1.85
CA ARG A 113 3.24 -4.58 3.17
C ARG A 113 3.03 -3.48 4.21
N GLY A 114 2.73 -2.27 3.77
CA GLY A 114 2.31 -1.16 4.62
C GLY A 114 0.79 -1.11 4.83
N ASN A 115 0.27 0.10 5.00
CA ASN A 115 -1.15 0.39 5.13
C ASN A 115 -1.72 0.89 3.79
N ALA A 116 -2.99 0.62 3.54
CA ALA A 116 -3.77 1.25 2.47
C ALA A 116 -4.68 2.34 3.07
N THR A 117 -4.58 3.59 2.61
CA THR A 117 -5.37 4.73 3.10
C THR A 117 -6.01 5.50 1.95
N LEU A 118 -7.34 5.66 2.00
CA LEU A 118 -8.14 6.44 1.07
C LEU A 118 -8.78 7.63 1.82
N THR A 119 -8.41 8.87 1.49
CA THR A 119 -8.93 10.10 2.15
C THR A 119 -9.59 11.05 1.15
N ASN A 120 -10.79 11.57 1.44
CA ASN A 120 -11.45 12.65 0.67
C ASN A 120 -11.68 12.40 -0.84
N ASN A 121 -11.43 11.19 -1.36
CA ASN A 121 -11.42 10.96 -2.80
C ASN A 121 -12.83 11.07 -3.40
N ARG A 122 -12.91 11.63 -4.62
CA ARG A 122 -14.14 11.70 -5.43
C ARG A 122 -14.22 10.57 -6.46
N SER A 123 -13.09 9.93 -6.77
CA SER A 123 -13.03 8.71 -7.59
C SER A 123 -13.74 7.53 -6.93
N ARG A 124 -14.30 6.62 -7.75
CA ARG A 124 -14.81 5.32 -7.27
C ARG A 124 -13.65 4.36 -7.07
N PHE A 125 -13.62 3.65 -5.94
CA PHE A 125 -12.57 2.67 -5.66
C PHE A 125 -13.06 1.23 -5.72
N GLU A 126 -12.24 0.35 -6.31
CA GLU A 126 -12.34 -1.10 -6.19
C GLU A 126 -11.06 -1.63 -5.53
N ILE A 127 -11.16 -2.06 -4.27
CA ILE A 127 -10.07 -2.70 -3.51
C ILE A 127 -10.41 -4.19 -3.39
N VAL A 128 -9.88 -5.02 -4.30
CA VAL A 128 -10.39 -6.39 -4.53
C VAL A 128 -9.28 -7.45 -4.57
N ASN A 129 -9.40 -8.49 -3.75
CA ASN A 129 -8.49 -9.65 -3.74
C ASN A 129 -7.01 -9.28 -3.49
N ASN A 130 -6.73 -8.33 -2.59
CA ASN A 130 -5.37 -7.95 -2.21
C ASN A 130 -4.94 -8.61 -0.91
N ASP A 131 -3.63 -8.62 -0.66
CA ASP A 131 -3.05 -8.96 0.64
C ASP A 131 -2.38 -7.71 1.23
N VAL A 132 -2.88 -7.25 2.38
CA VAL A 132 -2.49 -5.98 3.01
C VAL A 132 -1.97 -6.29 4.42
N ASP A 133 -0.66 -6.41 4.59
CA ASP A 133 -0.05 -6.83 5.86
C ASP A 133 -0.39 -5.85 7.04
N GLY A 134 -0.66 -4.58 6.71
CA GLY A 134 -1.09 -3.51 7.62
C GLY A 134 -2.60 -3.21 7.60
N ASN A 135 -2.98 -1.96 7.92
CA ASN A 135 -4.39 -1.55 8.01
C ASN A 135 -4.95 -1.07 6.66
N LEU A 136 -6.24 -1.30 6.42
CA LEU A 136 -7.00 -0.72 5.32
C LEU A 136 -7.97 0.32 5.90
N ARG A 137 -7.83 1.60 5.52
CA ARG A 137 -8.65 2.70 6.04
C ARG A 137 -9.27 3.56 4.95
N ALA A 138 -10.57 3.82 5.06
CA ALA A 138 -11.32 4.70 4.14
C ALA A 138 -12.05 5.81 4.91
N THR A 139 -11.68 7.07 4.65
CA THR A 139 -12.20 8.24 5.36
C THR A 139 -12.73 9.31 4.40
N ARG A 140 -13.99 9.74 4.58
CA ARG A 140 -14.59 10.89 3.86
C ARG A 140 -14.59 10.80 2.31
N ASN A 141 -14.53 9.60 1.74
CA ASN A 141 -14.57 9.42 0.28
C ASN A 141 -16.02 9.52 -0.24
N THR A 142 -16.19 9.99 -1.48
CA THR A 142 -17.49 10.36 -2.06
C THR A 142 -17.82 9.70 -3.41
N GLY A 143 -16.86 9.06 -4.09
CA GLY A 143 -17.11 8.30 -5.32
C GLY A 143 -17.69 6.89 -5.13
N GLY A 144 -17.89 6.47 -3.88
CA GLY A 144 -18.19 5.09 -3.52
C GLY A 144 -16.94 4.20 -3.49
N ILE A 145 -16.99 3.13 -2.69
CA ILE A 145 -15.88 2.18 -2.51
C ILE A 145 -16.43 0.77 -2.42
N THR A 146 -15.87 -0.14 -3.21
CA THR A 146 -16.02 -1.59 -3.07
C THR A 146 -14.76 -2.16 -2.41
N ILE A 147 -14.91 -2.89 -1.31
CA ILE A 147 -13.82 -3.59 -0.60
C ILE A 147 -14.22 -5.06 -0.46
N SER A 148 -13.59 -5.96 -1.21
CA SER A 148 -13.99 -7.38 -1.26
C SER A 148 -12.81 -8.35 -1.38
N GLY A 149 -12.90 -9.51 -0.73
CA GLY A 149 -11.95 -10.62 -0.90
C GLY A 149 -10.51 -10.33 -0.44
N ASN A 150 -10.26 -9.24 0.27
CA ASN A 150 -8.90 -8.89 0.72
C ASN A 150 -8.53 -9.67 1.99
N SER A 151 -7.25 -10.06 2.13
CA SER A 151 -6.66 -10.34 3.44
C SER A 151 -6.08 -9.06 4.01
N ILE A 152 -6.38 -8.77 5.28
CA ILE A 152 -6.00 -7.54 5.97
C ILE A 152 -5.35 -7.93 7.29
N GLY A 153 -4.03 -7.82 7.34
CA GLY A 153 -3.22 -8.15 8.51
C GLY A 153 -3.43 -7.18 9.68
N GLY A 154 -3.84 -5.94 9.43
CA GLY A 154 -4.23 -4.97 10.46
C GLY A 154 -5.74 -4.93 10.69
N LYS A 155 -6.30 -3.71 10.77
CA LYS A 155 -7.74 -3.43 10.89
C LYS A 155 -8.34 -2.93 9.58
N LEU A 156 -9.67 -3.05 9.45
CA LEU A 156 -10.46 -2.45 8.36
C LEU A 156 -11.33 -1.31 8.91
N GLU A 157 -10.91 -0.05 8.74
CA GLU A 157 -11.53 1.12 9.41
C GLU A 157 -12.19 2.10 8.42
N CYS A 158 -13.51 2.30 8.51
CA CYS A 158 -14.23 3.13 7.54
C CYS A 158 -15.16 4.16 8.20
N THR A 159 -14.91 5.45 7.91
CA THR A 159 -15.59 6.57 8.59
C THR A 159 -15.99 7.70 7.64
N GLY A 160 -17.28 8.03 7.62
CA GLY A 160 -17.82 9.22 6.95
C GLY A 160 -17.77 9.20 5.42
N ASN A 161 -17.60 8.03 4.80
CA ASN A 161 -17.70 7.88 3.34
C ASN A 161 -19.18 7.92 2.91
N GLN A 162 -19.46 8.47 1.73
CA GLN A 162 -20.82 8.64 1.22
C GLN A 162 -20.87 8.31 -0.29
N PRO A 163 -21.45 7.16 -0.71
CA PRO A 163 -22.09 6.14 0.11
C PRO A 163 -21.12 5.41 1.05
N PRO A 164 -21.62 4.73 2.10
CA PRO A 164 -20.85 3.77 2.87
C PRO A 164 -20.19 2.72 1.95
N PRO A 165 -18.99 2.20 2.28
CA PRO A 165 -18.35 1.18 1.46
C PRO A 165 -19.15 -0.13 1.44
N VAL A 166 -19.10 -0.82 0.31
CA VAL A 166 -19.80 -2.09 0.04
C VAL A 166 -18.80 -3.20 -0.27
N GLY A 167 -19.25 -4.46 -0.24
CA GLY A 167 -18.42 -5.62 -0.55
C GLY A 167 -18.64 -6.79 0.41
N LEU A 168 -17.79 -7.80 0.31
CA LEU A 168 -17.90 -9.05 1.08
C LEU A 168 -16.58 -9.83 1.12
N GLY A 169 -16.46 -10.77 2.06
CA GLY A 169 -15.39 -11.77 2.05
C GLY A 169 -13.99 -11.26 2.42
N ASN A 170 -13.89 -10.12 3.11
CA ASN A 170 -12.59 -9.63 3.59
C ASN A 170 -12.20 -10.34 4.88
N ARG A 171 -10.98 -10.89 4.95
CA ARG A 171 -10.42 -11.47 6.18
C ARG A 171 -9.62 -10.40 6.92
N VAL A 172 -9.83 -10.29 8.22
CA VAL A 172 -9.09 -9.35 9.09
C VAL A 172 -8.36 -10.20 10.13
N GLU A 173 -7.03 -10.16 10.18
CA GLU A 173 -6.22 -11.11 10.97
C GLU A 173 -5.92 -10.62 12.39
N ARG A 174 -5.71 -9.30 12.57
CA ARG A 174 -5.27 -8.70 13.85
C ARG A 174 -6.16 -7.51 14.22
N GLY A 175 -7.46 -7.79 14.29
CA GLY A 175 -8.49 -6.85 14.69
C GLY A 175 -9.77 -7.06 13.89
N ASP A 176 -10.65 -6.08 13.96
CA ASP A 176 -12.02 -6.15 13.45
C ASP A 176 -12.26 -5.08 12.37
N ALA A 177 -13.27 -5.30 11.53
CA ALA A 177 -13.82 -4.27 10.66
C ALA A 177 -14.70 -3.27 11.44
N LYS A 178 -14.52 -1.96 11.23
CA LYS A 178 -15.09 -0.90 12.07
C LYS A 178 -15.84 0.20 11.31
N GLY A 179 -16.74 0.86 12.04
CA GLY A 179 -17.55 1.98 11.56
C GLY A 179 -18.54 1.54 10.50
N GLN A 180 -18.33 2.02 9.27
CA GLN A 180 -19.13 1.69 8.09
C GLN A 180 -18.79 0.31 7.50
N CYS A 181 -17.56 -0.18 7.69
CA CYS A 181 -17.11 -1.43 7.07
C CYS A 181 -17.37 -2.68 7.93
N ARG A 182 -18.04 -2.55 9.08
CA ARG A 182 -18.20 -3.65 10.06
C ARG A 182 -18.85 -4.92 9.47
N ASN A 183 -19.68 -4.77 8.43
CA ASN A 183 -20.36 -5.89 7.75
C ASN A 183 -19.60 -6.42 6.51
N LEU A 184 -18.37 -5.95 6.23
CA LEU A 184 -17.59 -6.36 5.05
C LEU A 184 -16.58 -7.48 5.34
N GLN A 185 -16.26 -7.68 6.62
CA GLN A 185 -15.74 -8.93 7.15
C GLN A 185 -16.93 -9.90 7.23
N PRO A 186 -16.81 -11.17 6.81
CA PRO A 186 -17.77 -12.20 7.22
C PRO A 186 -17.86 -12.18 8.74
N GLU A 187 -19.05 -12.36 9.31
CA GLU A 187 -19.11 -12.67 10.75
C GLU A 187 -18.24 -13.91 10.98
N GLU A 188 -17.29 -13.81 11.92
CA GLU A 188 -16.54 -14.98 12.36
C GLU A 188 -17.53 -15.85 13.13
N THR A 189 -18.20 -16.76 12.40
CA THR A 189 -18.99 -17.84 13.00
C THR A 189 -18.17 -18.43 14.12
N ASP A 190 -18.67 -18.33 15.35
CA ASP A 190 -17.93 -18.69 16.56
C ASP A 190 -17.18 -20.01 16.34
N ALA A 191 -15.85 -19.97 16.51
CA ALA A 191 -15.00 -21.15 16.33
C ALA A 191 -15.63 -22.30 17.14
N PRO A 192 -15.92 -23.46 16.50
CA PRO A 192 -16.92 -24.40 16.97
C PRO A 192 -16.68 -24.72 18.44
N ALA A 193 -17.64 -24.32 19.28
CA ALA A 193 -17.47 -24.24 20.73
C ALA A 193 -16.91 -25.56 21.25
N SER A 194 -15.76 -25.46 21.93
CA SER A 194 -14.81 -26.53 22.25
C SER A 194 -15.41 -27.93 22.17
N GLU A 195 -14.95 -28.72 21.18
CA GLU A 195 -15.31 -30.14 21.07
C GLU A 195 -15.18 -30.77 22.46
N PRO A 196 -16.28 -31.33 23.02
CA PRO A 196 -16.33 -31.69 24.42
C PRO A 196 -15.19 -32.67 24.72
N PRO A 197 -14.47 -32.50 25.85
CA PRO A 197 -13.28 -33.28 26.12
C PRO A 197 -13.60 -34.78 25.96
N PRO A 198 -12.77 -35.54 25.21
CA PRO A 198 -13.09 -36.92 24.89
C PRO A 198 -13.36 -37.69 26.19
N PRO A 199 -14.40 -38.53 26.22
CA PRO A 199 -14.84 -39.17 27.45
C PRO A 199 -13.66 -39.94 28.06
N GLU A 200 -13.39 -39.70 29.35
CA GLU A 200 -12.26 -40.30 30.05
C GLU A 200 -12.30 -41.83 29.89
N SER A 201 -11.20 -42.40 29.39
CA SER A 201 -11.06 -43.84 29.26
C SER A 201 -11.33 -44.53 30.60
N PRO A 202 -12.18 -45.57 30.66
CA PRO A 202 -12.39 -46.31 31.90
C PRO A 202 -11.06 -46.90 32.39
N PRO A 203 -10.83 -46.97 33.70
CA PRO A 203 -9.54 -47.37 34.26
C PRO A 203 -9.16 -48.79 33.85
N GLU A 204 -7.90 -48.98 33.46
CA GLU A 204 -7.35 -50.30 33.10
C GLU A 204 -7.43 -51.28 34.27
N SER A 205 -7.88 -52.50 33.99
CA SER A 205 -7.89 -53.61 34.95
C SER A 205 -6.46 -53.96 35.40
N PRO A 206 -6.24 -54.32 36.69
CA PRO A 206 -4.92 -54.67 37.18
C PRO A 206 -4.39 -55.97 36.53
N PRO A 207 -3.06 -56.10 36.33
CA PRO A 207 -2.47 -57.25 35.65
C PRO A 207 -2.42 -58.50 36.55
N GLU A 208 -2.96 -59.62 36.08
CA GLU A 208 -2.69 -60.93 36.66
C GLU A 208 -1.26 -61.40 36.32
N SER A 209 -0.62 -62.05 37.30
CA SER A 209 0.75 -62.57 37.22
C SER A 209 0.77 -64.11 37.21
N PRO A 210 1.88 -64.76 36.79
CA PRO A 210 1.80 -66.05 36.07
C PRO A 210 2.03 -67.31 36.94
N PRO A 211 1.76 -68.51 36.38
CA PRO A 211 2.27 -69.79 36.87
C PRO A 211 3.59 -70.22 36.19
N GLU A 212 4.44 -70.95 36.91
CA GLU A 212 5.76 -71.45 36.46
C GLU A 212 5.76 -72.92 35.93
N SER A 213 6.90 -73.31 35.33
CA SER A 213 7.20 -74.59 34.63
C SER A 213 8.03 -75.56 35.53
N PRO A 214 8.73 -76.64 35.04
CA PRO A 214 8.68 -77.36 33.76
C PRO A 214 8.35 -78.88 33.95
N PRO A 215 9.24 -79.86 34.24
CA PRO A 215 10.54 -80.31 33.67
C PRO A 215 10.51 -81.70 32.96
N CYS A 216 11.33 -81.91 31.90
CA CYS A 216 12.14 -83.13 31.60
C CYS A 216 12.78 -83.11 30.18
N ALA A 217 13.82 -83.93 29.94
CA ALA A 217 14.68 -83.97 28.73
C ALA A 217 15.41 -85.34 28.62
N PRO A 218 16.43 -85.59 27.75
CA PRO A 218 16.89 -84.96 26.48
C PRO A 218 16.66 -85.99 25.31
N PRO A 219 17.58 -86.50 24.43
CA PRO A 219 18.95 -86.15 23.97
C PRO A 219 19.25 -86.24 22.44
N SER A 220 20.50 -85.91 22.08
CA SER A 220 21.31 -86.39 20.93
C SER A 220 20.88 -86.21 19.46
N ALA A 221 21.31 -85.07 18.89
CA ALA A 221 22.23 -84.92 17.74
C ALA A 221 22.16 -85.85 16.50
N ALA A 222 21.99 -85.22 15.33
CA ALA A 222 22.45 -85.68 14.01
C ALA A 222 22.88 -84.49 13.12
N SER A 223 23.72 -84.72 12.10
CA SER A 223 24.50 -83.68 11.38
C SER A 223 23.81 -83.04 10.14
N PRO A 224 24.20 -81.82 9.71
CA PRO A 224 23.70 -81.16 8.50
C PRO A 224 24.42 -81.60 7.21
N PRO A 225 23.74 -81.60 6.05
CA PRO A 225 24.01 -80.59 4.98
C PRO A 225 22.75 -80.29 4.10
N PRO A 226 22.81 -79.59 2.94
CA PRO A 226 23.64 -78.45 2.48
C PRO A 226 22.79 -77.21 2.04
N ARG A 227 23.42 -76.19 1.43
CA ARG A 227 22.82 -75.14 0.57
C ARG A 227 23.34 -75.32 -0.89
N PRO A 228 22.90 -74.60 -1.95
CA PRO A 228 21.83 -73.60 -2.11
C PRO A 228 20.74 -74.13 -3.10
N PRO A 229 20.05 -73.42 -4.06
CA PRO A 229 20.32 -72.16 -4.78
C PRO A 229 19.31 -71.00 -4.50
N PRO A 230 19.56 -69.77 -5.02
CA PRO A 230 18.61 -68.65 -4.92
C PRO A 230 17.70 -68.52 -6.15
N SER A 231 16.38 -68.40 -5.92
CA SER A 231 15.37 -67.84 -6.84
C SER A 231 14.05 -67.67 -6.07
N SER A 232 13.19 -66.69 -6.38
CA SER A 232 13.31 -65.60 -7.35
C SER A 232 12.53 -64.37 -6.87
N SER A 233 12.91 -63.18 -7.34
CA SER A 233 12.28 -61.91 -6.97
C SER A 233 10.79 -61.91 -7.34
N GLN A 234 9.91 -61.67 -6.36
CA GLN A 234 8.55 -61.23 -6.67
C GLN A 234 8.64 -59.85 -7.34
N PRO A 235 8.03 -59.63 -8.52
CA PRO A 235 7.93 -58.29 -9.09
C PRO A 235 7.00 -57.43 -8.23
N PRO A 236 7.29 -56.13 -8.03
CA PRO A 236 6.37 -55.22 -7.39
C PRO A 236 5.09 -55.06 -8.23
N ALA A 237 3.96 -54.76 -7.56
CA ALA A 237 2.68 -54.62 -8.23
C ALA A 237 2.68 -53.49 -9.28
N SER A 238 1.96 -53.70 -10.38
CA SER A 238 1.81 -52.72 -11.46
C SER A 238 1.25 -51.39 -10.95
N PRO A 239 1.75 -50.24 -11.41
CA PRO A 239 1.15 -48.94 -11.08
C PRO A 239 -0.27 -48.83 -11.68
N PRO A 240 -1.16 -48.02 -11.06
CA PRO A 240 -2.49 -47.76 -11.61
C PRO A 240 -2.38 -47.06 -12.98
N ALA A 241 -3.34 -47.33 -13.85
CA ALA A 241 -3.36 -46.80 -15.21
C ALA A 241 -3.48 -45.26 -15.22
N SER A 242 -2.72 -44.61 -16.11
CA SER A 242 -2.79 -43.17 -16.34
C SER A 242 -4.20 -42.74 -16.80
N PRO A 243 -4.69 -41.55 -16.40
CA PRO A 243 -5.93 -41.01 -16.96
C PRO A 243 -5.78 -40.77 -18.48
N PRO A 244 -6.87 -40.85 -19.26
CA PRO A 244 -6.82 -40.59 -20.69
C PRO A 244 -6.36 -39.15 -20.98
N ALA A 245 -5.57 -38.99 -22.03
CA ALA A 245 -5.08 -37.67 -22.44
C ALA A 245 -6.23 -36.71 -22.77
N ALA A 246 -6.10 -35.45 -22.34
CA ALA A 246 -7.05 -34.41 -22.69
C ALA A 246 -7.13 -34.23 -24.22
N PRO A 247 -8.31 -33.93 -24.79
CA PRO A 247 -8.42 -33.61 -26.21
C PRO A 247 -7.59 -32.37 -26.54
N PRO A 248 -7.02 -32.27 -27.76
CA PRO A 248 -6.30 -31.08 -28.18
C PRO A 248 -7.23 -29.86 -28.16
N PRO A 249 -6.73 -28.66 -27.82
CA PRO A 249 -7.53 -27.45 -27.83
C PRO A 249 -8.06 -27.18 -29.25
N SER A 250 -9.36 -26.95 -29.36
CA SER A 250 -10.00 -26.55 -30.61
C SER A 250 -9.29 -25.34 -31.21
N SER A 251 -8.97 -25.40 -32.52
CA SER A 251 -8.32 -24.31 -33.23
C SER A 251 -9.05 -22.98 -32.98
N PRO A 252 -8.35 -21.86 -32.70
CA PRO A 252 -9.00 -20.57 -32.53
C PRO A 252 -9.75 -20.19 -33.82
N PRO A 253 -10.92 -19.54 -33.72
CA PRO A 253 -11.64 -19.08 -34.90
C PRO A 253 -10.76 -18.13 -35.71
N ALA A 254 -10.81 -18.25 -37.04
CA ALA A 254 -10.04 -17.40 -37.93
C ALA A 254 -10.33 -15.92 -37.64
N ALA A 255 -9.26 -15.11 -37.57
CA ALA A 255 -9.40 -13.69 -37.31
C ALA A 255 -10.31 -13.03 -38.36
N PRO A 256 -11.21 -12.11 -37.97
CA PRO A 256 -12.02 -11.38 -38.93
C PRO A 256 -11.11 -10.59 -39.89
N PRO A 257 -11.49 -10.43 -41.16
CA PRO A 257 -10.72 -9.62 -42.10
C PRO A 257 -10.57 -8.20 -41.56
N PRO A 258 -9.43 -7.52 -41.79
CA PRO A 258 -9.23 -6.16 -41.30
C PRO A 258 -10.31 -5.26 -41.89
N SER A 259 -11.10 -4.62 -41.02
CA SER A 259 -12.06 -3.59 -41.42
C SER A 259 -11.35 -2.53 -42.27
N ALA A 260 -11.89 -2.23 -43.44
CA ALA A 260 -11.30 -1.27 -44.35
C ALA A 260 -11.04 0.07 -43.64
N SER A 261 -9.83 0.60 -43.77
CA SER A 261 -9.44 1.87 -43.16
C SER A 261 -10.44 2.96 -43.50
N PRO A 262 -10.94 3.75 -42.52
CA PRO A 262 -11.80 4.88 -42.83
C PRO A 262 -11.06 5.85 -43.75
N PRO A 263 -11.76 6.53 -44.69
CA PRO A 263 -11.12 7.53 -45.53
C PRO A 263 -10.51 8.64 -44.65
N PRO A 264 -9.39 9.25 -45.08
CA PRO A 264 -8.75 10.32 -44.31
C PRO A 264 -9.75 11.46 -44.10
N ALA A 265 -9.87 11.91 -42.84
CA ALA A 265 -10.77 13.00 -42.50
C ALA A 265 -10.39 14.27 -43.28
N SER A 266 -11.40 14.95 -43.83
CA SER A 266 -11.22 16.22 -44.53
C SER A 266 -10.44 17.20 -43.66
N PRO A 267 -9.47 17.96 -44.21
CA PRO A 267 -8.76 18.98 -43.44
C PRO A 267 -9.74 20.02 -42.89
N PRO A 268 -9.56 20.51 -41.66
CA PRO A 268 -10.41 21.56 -41.11
C PRO A 268 -10.33 22.83 -41.98
N PRO A 269 -11.43 23.60 -42.10
CA PRO A 269 -11.40 24.86 -42.83
C PRO A 269 -10.36 25.80 -42.20
N ALA A 270 -9.59 26.49 -43.04
CA ALA A 270 -8.53 27.38 -42.58
C ALA A 270 -9.09 28.48 -41.66
N SER A 271 -8.45 28.68 -40.51
CA SER A 271 -8.80 29.74 -39.56
C SER A 271 -8.80 31.12 -40.25
N PRO A 272 -9.80 31.98 -40.00
CA PRO A 272 -9.77 33.34 -40.54
C PRO A 272 -8.56 34.11 -39.97
N PRO A 273 -7.99 35.06 -40.73
CA PRO A 273 -6.80 35.80 -40.29
C PRO A 273 -7.10 36.59 -39.01
N THR A 274 -6.24 36.43 -38.01
CA THR A 274 -6.34 37.15 -36.73
C THR A 274 -6.34 38.66 -36.96
N ALA A 275 -7.40 39.34 -36.50
CA ALA A 275 -7.46 40.80 -36.55
C ALA A 275 -6.31 41.41 -35.72
N ALA A 276 -5.71 42.49 -36.22
CA ALA A 276 -4.62 43.18 -35.53
C ALA A 276 -5.10 43.74 -34.18
N PRO A 277 -4.27 43.68 -33.12
CA PRO A 277 -4.64 44.21 -31.81
C PRO A 277 -4.80 45.74 -31.87
N PRO A 278 -5.81 46.32 -31.21
CA PRO A 278 -5.96 47.77 -31.13
C PRO A 278 -4.83 48.38 -30.30
N SER A 279 -4.32 49.54 -30.73
CA SER A 279 -3.25 50.27 -30.05
C SER A 279 -3.70 50.79 -28.68
N THR A 280 -3.37 50.07 -27.61
CA THR A 280 -3.69 50.49 -26.24
C THR A 280 -2.83 51.66 -25.81
N SER A 281 -3.42 52.84 -25.66
CA SER A 281 -2.80 54.03 -25.10
C SER A 281 -2.33 53.79 -23.66
N SER A 282 -1.08 54.14 -23.35
CA SER A 282 -0.49 53.97 -22.02
C SER A 282 -1.24 54.76 -20.94
N PRO A 283 -1.47 54.19 -19.74
CA PRO A 283 -1.93 54.94 -18.58
C PRO A 283 -0.82 55.88 -18.04
N PRO A 284 -1.18 56.99 -17.36
CA PRO A 284 -0.20 57.88 -16.72
C PRO A 284 0.46 57.21 -15.51
N ALA A 285 1.67 57.66 -15.18
CA ALA A 285 2.49 57.07 -14.12
C ALA A 285 1.94 57.33 -12.71
N THR A 286 1.96 56.29 -11.87
CA THR A 286 1.66 56.37 -10.43
C THR A 286 2.79 57.12 -9.70
N PRO A 287 2.50 58.02 -8.74
CA PRO A 287 3.53 58.62 -7.88
C PRO A 287 4.19 57.58 -6.96
N PRO A 288 5.45 57.80 -6.53
CA PRO A 288 6.15 56.87 -5.63
C PRO A 288 5.52 56.83 -4.23
N ALA A 289 5.67 55.69 -3.55
CA ALA A 289 5.31 55.52 -2.15
C ALA A 289 6.32 56.20 -1.21
N PRO A 290 5.92 56.64 -0.01
CA PRO A 290 6.84 57.18 1.00
C PRO A 290 7.75 56.09 1.59
N ASP A 291 8.95 56.50 2.02
CA ASP A 291 9.98 55.59 2.54
C ASP A 291 9.58 54.80 3.79
N SER A 292 10.02 53.55 3.85
CA SER A 292 9.93 52.70 5.05
C SER A 292 10.90 53.20 6.14
N PRO A 293 10.49 53.20 7.43
CA PRO A 293 11.40 53.49 8.53
C PRO A 293 12.49 52.41 8.67
N PRO A 294 13.69 52.74 9.17
CA PRO A 294 14.78 51.79 9.35
C PRO A 294 14.47 50.74 10.44
N PRO A 295 15.07 49.54 10.37
CA PRO A 295 14.91 48.51 11.39
C PRO A 295 15.56 48.92 12.73
N ALA A 296 15.01 48.43 13.84
CA ALA A 296 15.56 48.63 15.17
C ALA A 296 16.88 47.85 15.37
N PRO A 297 17.81 48.34 16.23
CA PRO A 297 19.05 47.63 16.53
C PRO A 297 18.78 46.32 17.29
N ALA A 298 19.68 45.34 17.10
CA ALA A 298 19.68 44.10 17.85
C ALA A 298 20.19 44.31 19.30
N PRO A 299 19.73 43.52 20.28
CA PRO A 299 20.27 43.56 21.64
C PRO A 299 21.64 42.89 21.74
N ASP A 300 22.49 43.41 22.62
CA ASP A 300 23.83 42.90 22.90
C ASP A 300 23.82 41.52 23.60
N PRO A 301 24.88 40.71 23.44
CA PRO A 301 25.05 39.45 24.17
C PRO A 301 25.35 39.70 25.66
N VAL A 302 24.80 38.86 26.53
CA VAL A 302 25.04 38.88 27.98
C VAL A 302 25.81 37.63 28.39
N ASP A 303 26.93 37.81 29.09
CA ASP A 303 27.77 36.71 29.59
C ASP A 303 27.09 35.92 30.72
N PRO A 304 27.37 34.61 30.84
CA PRO A 304 26.79 33.75 31.88
C PRO A 304 27.49 33.95 33.24
N ALA A 305 26.82 34.62 34.18
CA ALA A 305 27.21 34.61 35.58
C ALA A 305 26.75 33.30 36.26
N VAL A 306 27.64 32.69 37.04
CA VAL A 306 27.35 31.54 37.92
C VAL A 306 26.79 32.05 39.24
N ASP A 307 25.71 31.43 39.73
CA ASP A 307 25.37 31.42 41.16
C ASP A 307 24.64 30.12 41.52
N ASP A 308 24.79 29.66 42.76
CA ASP A 308 24.44 28.30 43.21
C ASP A 308 23.11 28.24 44.01
N GLY A 309 22.43 27.10 43.92
CA GLY A 309 21.06 26.95 44.44
C GLY A 309 20.93 26.89 45.97
N GLY A 310 20.30 27.90 46.58
CA GLY A 310 19.85 27.90 47.97
C GLY A 310 18.36 27.51 48.13
N ALA A 311 18.02 26.72 49.15
CA ALA A 311 16.68 26.12 49.30
C ALA A 311 15.73 26.84 50.28
N GLY A 312 14.42 26.77 50.00
CA GLY A 312 13.32 27.24 50.87
C GLY A 312 12.08 27.57 50.02
N ALA A 313 11.01 26.77 49.91
CA ALA A 313 10.11 26.12 50.89
C ALA A 313 8.92 27.01 51.32
N PHE A 314 7.71 26.42 51.27
CA PHE A 314 6.39 26.99 51.62
C PHE A 314 5.89 28.14 50.70
N GLY A 315 4.59 28.26 50.36
CA GLY A 315 3.48 27.31 50.47
C GLY A 315 2.07 27.94 50.27
N TRP A 316 1.08 27.09 49.94
CA TRP A 316 -0.37 27.27 50.15
C TRP A 316 -1.20 28.30 49.31
N THR A 317 -2.50 27.98 49.19
CA THR A 317 -3.64 28.75 48.61
C THR A 317 -3.56 29.10 47.11
N VAL A 318 -4.51 28.79 46.20
CA VAL A 318 -5.99 28.61 46.16
C VAL A 318 -6.75 29.82 45.59
N ALA A 319 -7.25 29.64 44.36
CA ALA A 319 -8.38 30.30 43.68
C ALA A 319 -8.38 31.83 43.43
N LEU A 320 -8.69 32.25 42.19
CA LEU A 320 -10.03 32.78 41.81
C LEU A 320 -10.13 33.24 40.33
N LEU A 321 -11.34 33.07 39.78
CA LEU A 321 -12.03 33.87 38.73
C LEU A 321 -11.41 34.17 37.33
N LEU A 322 -12.10 33.61 36.32
CA LEU A 322 -12.38 34.20 35.00
C LEU A 322 -12.98 35.62 35.09
N PRO A 323 -12.84 36.48 34.05
CA PRO A 323 -13.95 36.61 33.10
C PRO A 323 -13.60 36.89 31.62
N LEU A 324 -14.65 36.76 30.79
CA LEU A 324 -14.72 37.00 29.33
C LEU A 324 -14.60 38.48 28.92
N LEU A 325 -13.97 38.76 27.77
CA LEU A 325 -14.28 39.87 26.84
C LEU A 325 -13.69 39.51 25.44
N ALA A 326 -14.41 38.91 24.48
CA ALA A 326 -15.53 39.42 23.67
C ALA A 326 -15.17 40.50 22.63
N ARG A 327 -15.13 40.11 21.33
CA ARG A 327 -15.48 41.00 20.19
C ARG A 327 -15.89 40.25 18.90
N ARG A 328 -17.18 39.98 18.76
CA ARG A 328 -17.81 39.75 17.43
C ARG A 328 -18.02 41.10 16.73
N ARG A 329 -17.50 41.28 15.51
CA ARG A 329 -18.09 42.16 14.47
C ARG A 329 -17.66 41.71 13.07
N PHE A 330 -18.57 41.11 12.31
CA PHE A 330 -18.83 41.47 10.91
C PHE A 330 -20.14 40.81 10.45
N LEU A 331 -21.15 41.64 10.22
CA LEU A 331 -22.44 41.28 9.61
C LEU A 331 -22.80 42.41 8.67
N GLY A 332 -22.95 42.13 7.38
CA GLY A 332 -23.42 43.14 6.43
C GLY A 332 -22.92 43.00 5.01
N GLN A 333 -23.60 42.18 4.20
CA GLN A 333 -24.24 42.69 2.98
C GLN A 333 -25.37 41.75 2.55
N ARG A 334 -26.47 42.33 2.06
CA ARG A 334 -27.68 41.60 1.65
C ARG A 334 -28.34 42.33 0.47
N SER A 335 -28.08 41.86 -0.75
CA SER A 335 -28.68 42.31 -2.00
C SER A 335 -29.05 41.05 -2.80
N ARG A 336 -30.31 40.70 -3.07
CA ARG A 336 -31.43 41.41 -3.73
C ARG A 336 -31.17 41.81 -5.19
N SER A 337 -30.97 40.80 -6.05
CA SER A 337 -31.58 40.75 -7.40
C SER A 337 -32.74 39.74 -7.35
N ARG A 338 -33.99 40.22 -7.37
CA ARG A 338 -34.88 40.37 -8.53
C ARG A 338 -35.21 39.04 -9.24
N ARG A 339 -36.48 38.62 -9.09
CA ARG A 339 -37.16 37.69 -10.01
C ARG A 339 -37.47 38.41 -11.33
N GLN A 340 -37.38 37.67 -12.44
CA GLN A 340 -38.21 37.75 -13.64
C GLN A 340 -38.09 36.35 -14.28
N ASP A 341 -39.12 35.51 -14.18
CA ASP A 341 -40.25 35.43 -15.11
C ASP A 341 -39.92 34.74 -16.44
N ARG A 342 -40.27 33.45 -16.53
CA ARG A 342 -40.92 32.86 -17.70
C ARG A 342 -41.75 31.65 -17.27
N ARG A 343 -42.97 31.54 -17.83
CA ARG A 343 -43.86 30.38 -17.68
C ARG A 343 -43.57 29.34 -18.79
N PRO A 344 -43.98 28.08 -18.61
CA PRO A 344 -44.04 27.12 -19.71
C PRO A 344 -45.19 27.45 -20.67
N ALA A 345 -45.06 26.94 -21.89
CA ALA A 345 -46.10 26.65 -22.87
C ALA A 345 -45.67 25.35 -23.59
#